data_AF-A0A543FGW3-F1
#
_entry.id   AF-A0A543FGW3-F1
#
_cell.length_a   1.000
_cell.length_b   1.000
_cell.length_c   1.000
_cell.angle_alpha   90.00
_cell.angle_beta   90.00
_cell.angle_gamma   90.00
#
_symmetry.space_group_name_H-M   'P 1'
#
loop_
_entity.id
_entity.type
_entity.pdbx_description
1 polymer ?
#
loop_
_entity_poly.entity_id
_entity_poly.type
_entity_poly.pdbx_seq_one_letter_code
_entity_poly.pdbx_strand_id
1 'polypeptide(L)'
;MVKRTSYHHGALRDELIAACLRLIETEGIAAVSLRRVAREAGVSTGAPYHHFADRAALLATLSTKGFELLAAELTAARAAATGSPLDALGALTVAYVRFSREQPAYFRLMFRPELSQPEKHPDAVAAGDAAFAVLADAIGDCVAAGLLPADKADILGITWWGIGHGLASLWLDGQLEKRSTQLGTTAPELVEEVLRTVSSFLAPGP
;
A
#
# COMPACT_ATOMS: atom_id res chain seq x y z
N MET A 1 -3.19 -7.80 -47.31
CA MET A 1 -2.48 -6.78 -46.50
C MET A 1 -3.07 -6.81 -45.09
N VAL A 2 -2.43 -7.51 -44.16
CA VAL A 2 -2.93 -7.66 -42.78
C VAL A 2 -2.58 -6.39 -42.01
N LYS A 3 -3.60 -5.69 -41.52
CA LYS A 3 -3.51 -4.49 -40.70
C LYS A 3 -2.87 -4.88 -39.37
N ARG A 4 -1.61 -4.48 -39.11
CA ARG A 4 -0.97 -4.72 -37.81
C ARG A 4 -1.69 -3.88 -36.76
N THR A 5 -2.41 -4.57 -35.89
CA THR A 5 -3.19 -3.99 -34.81
C THR A 5 -2.28 -3.30 -33.79
N SER A 6 -2.66 -2.07 -33.45
CA SER A 6 -2.06 -1.20 -32.44
C SER A 6 -2.23 -1.78 -31.02
N TYR A 7 -1.47 -2.83 -30.69
CA TYR A 7 -1.53 -3.49 -29.37
C TYR A 7 -0.16 -3.59 -28.65
N HIS A 8 0.80 -2.73 -29.00
CA HIS A 8 2.15 -2.77 -28.43
C HIS A 8 2.46 -1.67 -27.39
N HIS A 9 1.64 -0.62 -27.26
CA HIS A 9 1.96 0.50 -26.37
C HIS A 9 1.73 0.21 -24.88
N GLY A 10 0.72 -0.60 -24.53
CA GLY A 10 0.46 -0.99 -23.14
C GLY A 10 1.45 -2.03 -22.61
N ALA A 11 1.77 -3.03 -23.43
CA ALA A 11 2.67 -4.12 -23.05
C ALA A 11 4.05 -3.63 -22.61
N LEU A 12 4.65 -2.70 -23.36
CA LEU A 12 5.97 -2.16 -23.01
C LEU A 12 5.93 -1.34 -21.70
N ARG A 13 4.87 -0.55 -21.48
CA ARG A 13 4.74 0.22 -20.23
C ARG A 13 4.68 -0.71 -19.01
N ASP A 14 3.89 -1.79 -19.12
CA ASP A 14 3.77 -2.77 -18.04
C ASP A 14 5.06 -3.59 -17.84
N GLU A 15 5.78 -3.92 -18.92
CA GLU A 15 7.10 -4.55 -18.85
C GLU A 15 8.13 -3.67 -18.14
N LEU A 16 8.14 -2.36 -18.41
CA LEU A 16 9.00 -1.40 -17.73
C LEU A 16 8.66 -1.27 -16.24
N ILE A 17 7.36 -1.27 -15.89
CA ILE A 17 6.91 -1.28 -14.50
C ILE A 17 7.39 -2.56 -13.80
N ALA A 18 7.18 -3.73 -14.42
CA ALA A 18 7.61 -5.01 -13.86
C ALA A 18 9.13 -5.08 -13.68
N ALA A 19 9.90 -4.58 -14.65
CA ALA A 19 11.36 -4.46 -14.54
C ALA A 19 11.80 -3.53 -13.42
N CYS A 20 11.11 -2.40 -13.25
CA CYS A 20 11.37 -1.48 -12.15
C CYS A 20 11.12 -2.14 -10.78
N LEU A 21 10.03 -2.88 -10.63
CA LEU A 21 9.72 -3.61 -9.39
C LEU A 21 10.78 -4.65 -9.07
N ARG A 22 11.21 -5.45 -10.05
CA ARG A 22 12.32 -6.42 -9.87
C ARG A 22 13.59 -5.73 -9.37
N LEU A 23 13.97 -4.60 -9.96
CA LEU A 23 15.15 -3.83 -9.52
C LEU A 23 15.01 -3.34 -8.08
N ILE A 24 13.82 -2.90 -7.68
CA ILE A 24 13.57 -2.45 -6.31
C ILE A 24 13.70 -3.61 -5.32
N GLU A 25 13.26 -4.81 -5.68
CA GLU A 25 13.34 -6.00 -4.84
C GLU A 25 14.77 -6.53 -4.70
N THR A 26 15.54 -6.55 -5.79
CA THR A 26 16.87 -7.18 -5.81
C THR A 26 17.99 -6.22 -5.42
N GLU A 27 17.91 -4.95 -5.80
CA GLU A 27 19.00 -3.97 -5.69
C GLU A 27 18.59 -2.70 -4.92
N GLY A 28 17.31 -2.56 -4.57
CA GLY A 28 16.77 -1.41 -3.86
C GLY A 28 16.47 -0.21 -4.76
N ILE A 29 15.70 0.74 -4.21
CA ILE A 29 15.17 1.89 -4.96
C ILE A 29 16.26 2.81 -5.55
N ALA A 30 17.45 2.85 -4.93
CA ALA A 30 18.57 3.65 -5.39
C ALA A 30 19.15 3.17 -6.73
N ALA A 31 18.98 1.88 -7.06
CA ALA A 31 19.44 1.30 -8.33
C ALA A 31 18.54 1.67 -9.52
N VAL A 32 17.33 2.20 -9.27
CA VAL A 32 16.36 2.53 -10.32
C VAL A 32 16.83 3.75 -11.10
N SER A 33 17.00 3.59 -12.41
CA SER A 33 17.04 4.67 -13.39
C SER A 33 16.39 4.17 -14.70
N LEU A 34 15.88 5.07 -15.54
CA LEU A 34 15.24 4.66 -16.81
C LEU A 34 16.13 3.76 -17.67
N ARG A 35 17.43 4.04 -17.73
CA ARG A 35 18.40 3.19 -18.45
C ARG A 35 18.55 1.81 -17.83
N ARG A 36 18.57 1.74 -16.49
CA ARG A 36 18.69 0.47 -15.76
C ARG A 36 17.42 -0.37 -15.95
N VAL A 37 16.26 0.27 -15.89
CA VAL A 37 14.94 -0.35 -16.15
C VAL A 37 14.84 -0.84 -17.59
N ALA A 38 15.30 -0.07 -18.58
CA ALA A 38 15.35 -0.52 -19.98
C ALA A 38 16.18 -1.80 -20.14
N ARG A 39 17.37 -1.83 -19.53
CA ARG A 39 18.26 -2.99 -19.55
C ARG A 39 17.60 -4.20 -18.88
N GLU A 40 16.96 -4.01 -17.74
CA GLU A 40 16.23 -5.05 -17.02
C GLU A 40 15.01 -5.58 -17.79
N ALA A 41 14.34 -4.72 -18.56
CA ALA A 41 13.24 -5.08 -19.44
C ALA A 41 13.70 -5.70 -20.78
N GLY A 42 15.01 -5.73 -21.05
CA GLY A 42 15.55 -6.26 -22.32
C GLY A 42 15.25 -5.37 -23.54
N VAL A 43 15.00 -4.08 -23.33
CA VAL A 43 14.66 -3.11 -24.39
C VAL A 43 15.74 -2.06 -24.60
N SER A 44 15.65 -1.31 -25.70
CA SER A 44 16.61 -0.23 -25.98
C SER A 44 16.56 0.86 -24.90
N THR A 45 17.70 1.51 -24.63
CA THR A 45 17.82 2.55 -23.59
C THR A 45 16.95 3.78 -23.84
N GLY A 46 16.52 4.01 -25.09
CA GLY A 46 15.59 5.08 -25.46
C GLY A 46 14.12 4.73 -25.23
N ALA A 47 13.77 3.44 -25.18
CA ALA A 47 12.38 2.99 -25.12
C ALA A 47 11.56 3.54 -23.93
N PRO A 48 12.10 3.63 -22.69
CA PRO A 48 11.34 4.14 -21.56
C PRO A 48 10.91 5.60 -21.70
N TYR A 49 11.68 6.42 -22.42
CA TYR A 49 11.40 7.85 -22.57
C TYR A 49 10.13 8.14 -23.38
N HIS A 50 9.59 7.16 -24.10
CA HIS A 50 8.28 7.27 -24.74
C HIS A 50 7.11 7.11 -23.76
N HIS A 51 7.37 6.58 -22.56
CA HIS A 51 6.35 6.29 -21.54
C HIS A 51 6.54 7.12 -20.27
N PHE A 52 7.79 7.47 -19.94
CA PHE A 52 8.14 8.17 -18.72
C PHE A 52 9.12 9.30 -19.06
N ALA A 53 8.75 10.53 -18.73
CA ALA A 53 9.60 11.69 -18.97
C ALA A 53 10.94 11.58 -18.22
N ASP A 54 10.89 11.08 -16.98
CA ASP A 54 12.05 10.88 -16.12
C ASP A 54 11.81 9.74 -15.11
N ARG A 55 12.77 9.57 -14.19
CA ARG A 55 12.70 8.59 -13.10
C ARG A 55 11.53 8.88 -12.15
N ALA A 56 11.23 10.15 -11.86
CA ALA A 56 10.17 10.52 -10.93
C ALA A 56 8.81 10.16 -11.52
N ALA A 57 8.58 10.38 -12.83
CA ALA A 57 7.35 9.98 -13.51
C ALA A 57 7.12 8.46 -13.49
N LEU A 58 8.19 7.67 -13.64
CA LEU A 58 8.11 6.21 -13.48
C LEU A 58 7.72 5.85 -12.04
N LEU A 59 8.39 6.42 -11.04
CA LEU A 59 8.12 6.13 -9.64
C LEU A 59 6.73 6.60 -9.18
N ALA A 60 6.26 7.75 -9.65
CA ALA A 60 4.90 8.22 -9.42
C ALA A 60 3.86 7.26 -10.02
N THR A 61 4.12 6.73 -11.21
CA THR A 61 3.27 5.69 -11.82
C THR A 61 3.21 4.43 -10.96
N LEU A 62 4.34 3.94 -10.46
CA LEU A 62 4.36 2.79 -9.56
C LEU A 62 3.65 3.09 -8.24
N SER A 63 3.84 4.28 -7.68
CA SER A 63 3.17 4.72 -6.45
C SER A 63 1.65 4.73 -6.62
N THR A 64 1.16 5.32 -7.73
CA THR A 64 -0.26 5.34 -8.10
C THR A 64 -0.83 3.91 -8.13
N LYS A 65 -0.16 3.01 -8.87
CA LYS A 65 -0.57 1.61 -8.96
C LYS A 65 -0.53 0.88 -7.62
N GLY A 66 0.45 1.18 -6.77
CA GLY A 66 0.55 0.65 -5.41
C GLY A 66 -0.65 1.06 -4.55
N PHE A 67 -1.04 2.33 -4.59
CA PHE A 67 -2.23 2.81 -3.88
C PHE A 67 -3.54 2.24 -4.43
N GLU A 68 -3.67 2.10 -5.75
CA GLU A 68 -4.82 1.44 -6.38
C GLU A 68 -4.98 -0.02 -5.91
N LEU A 69 -3.87 -0.77 -5.89
CA LEU A 69 -3.85 -2.15 -5.39
C LEU A 69 -4.20 -2.21 -3.90
N LEU A 70 -3.62 -1.32 -3.08
CA LEU A 70 -3.95 -1.24 -1.66
C LEU A 70 -5.44 -0.91 -1.44
N ALA A 71 -5.99 0.07 -2.14
CA ALA A 71 -7.40 0.44 -2.04
C ALA A 71 -8.32 -0.74 -2.37
N ALA A 72 -7.97 -1.53 -3.39
CA ALA A 72 -8.72 -2.73 -3.76
C ALA A 72 -8.67 -3.80 -2.63
N GLU A 73 -7.48 -4.05 -2.06
CA GLU A 73 -7.32 -4.98 -0.94
C GLU A 73 -8.09 -4.55 0.31
N LEU A 74 -8.03 -3.26 0.68
CA LEU A 74 -8.78 -2.71 1.80
C LEU A 74 -10.29 -2.79 1.58
N THR A 75 -10.75 -2.49 0.36
CA THR A 75 -12.17 -2.57 0.00
C THR A 75 -12.67 -4.01 0.09
N ALA A 76 -11.90 -4.96 -0.45
CA ALA A 76 -12.24 -6.38 -0.36
C ALA A 76 -12.27 -6.88 1.10
N ALA A 77 -11.30 -6.44 1.93
CA ALA A 77 -11.27 -6.77 3.34
C ALA A 77 -12.48 -6.21 4.12
N ARG A 78 -12.87 -4.96 3.84
CA ARG A 78 -14.08 -4.34 4.42
C ARG A 78 -15.33 -5.14 4.06
N ALA A 79 -15.48 -5.48 2.78
CA ALA A 79 -16.66 -6.19 2.29
C ALA A 79 -16.76 -7.64 2.79
N ALA A 80 -15.62 -8.28 3.06
CA ALA A 80 -15.58 -9.65 3.57
C ALA A 80 -15.80 -9.73 5.10
N ALA A 81 -15.70 -8.61 5.82
CA ALA A 81 -15.94 -8.57 7.26
C ALA A 81 -17.42 -8.79 7.57
N THR A 82 -17.75 -9.86 8.30
CA THR A 82 -19.12 -10.25 8.64
C THR A 82 -19.52 -9.89 10.08
N GLY A 83 -18.61 -9.28 10.84
CA GLY A 83 -18.80 -8.90 12.23
C GLY A 83 -19.32 -7.48 12.43
N SER A 84 -18.97 -6.90 13.57
CA SER A 84 -19.21 -5.50 13.89
C SER A 84 -18.37 -4.55 13.01
N PRO A 85 -18.73 -3.26 12.91
CA PRO A 85 -17.86 -2.26 12.26
C PRO A 85 -16.43 -2.23 12.82
N LEU A 86 -16.23 -2.52 14.11
CA LEU A 86 -14.89 -2.63 14.70
C LEU A 86 -14.10 -3.83 14.13
N ASP A 87 -14.77 -4.94 13.81
CA ASP A 87 -14.13 -6.09 13.17
C ASP A 87 -13.66 -5.74 11.76
N ALA A 88 -14.40 -4.90 11.03
CA ALA A 88 -13.98 -4.38 9.73
C ALA A 88 -12.70 -3.53 9.84
N LEU A 89 -12.58 -2.67 10.86
CA LEU A 89 -11.34 -1.92 11.12
C LEU A 89 -10.14 -2.84 11.41
N GLY A 90 -10.35 -3.93 12.13
CA GLY A 90 -9.34 -4.96 12.33
C GLY A 90 -8.93 -5.62 11.02
N ALA A 91 -9.91 -6.03 10.21
CA ALA A 91 -9.67 -6.65 8.90
C ALA A 91 -8.90 -5.75 7.94
N LEU A 92 -9.19 -4.44 7.94
CA LEU A 92 -8.47 -3.43 7.16
C LEU A 92 -6.99 -3.37 7.56
N THR A 93 -6.71 -3.35 8.87
CA THR A 93 -5.31 -3.33 9.34
C THR A 93 -4.56 -4.60 8.96
N VAL A 94 -5.21 -5.77 9.08
CA VAL A 94 -4.61 -7.05 8.64
C VAL A 94 -4.32 -7.02 7.14
N ALA A 95 -5.25 -6.54 6.32
CA ALA A 95 -5.06 -6.41 4.87
C ALA A 95 -3.93 -5.43 4.51
N TYR A 96 -3.83 -4.31 5.23
CA TYR A 96 -2.75 -3.33 5.07
C TYR A 96 -1.37 -3.95 5.37
N VAL A 97 -1.24 -4.68 6.48
CA VAL A 97 0.02 -5.36 6.86
C VAL A 97 0.33 -6.53 5.91
N ARG A 98 -0.68 -7.27 5.45
CA ARG A 98 -0.51 -8.30 4.42
C ARG A 98 0.01 -7.69 3.12
N PHE A 99 -0.56 -6.57 2.68
CA PHE A 99 -0.14 -5.87 1.48
C PHE A 99 1.33 -5.45 1.54
N SER A 100 1.82 -4.95 2.69
CA SER A 100 3.23 -4.59 2.81
C SER A 100 4.16 -5.79 2.61
N ARG A 101 3.74 -6.99 3.01
CA ARG A 101 4.51 -8.24 2.85
C ARG A 101 4.44 -8.80 1.43
N GLU A 102 3.26 -8.77 0.82
CA GLU A 102 3.02 -9.36 -0.50
C GLU A 102 3.42 -8.44 -1.65
N GLN A 103 3.45 -7.13 -1.41
CA GLN A 103 3.82 -6.08 -2.38
C GLN A 103 4.91 -5.14 -1.81
N PRO A 104 6.05 -5.66 -1.31
CA PRO A 104 7.04 -4.86 -0.58
C PRO A 104 7.68 -3.76 -1.45
N ALA A 105 7.84 -4.00 -2.75
CA ALA A 105 8.38 -3.02 -3.69
C ALA A 105 7.47 -1.80 -3.85
N TYR A 106 6.15 -2.01 -3.97
CA TYR A 106 5.17 -0.93 -3.99
C TYR A 106 5.12 -0.21 -2.65
N PHE A 107 5.00 -0.96 -1.55
CA PHE A 107 4.86 -0.38 -0.22
C PHE A 107 6.02 0.56 0.16
N ARG A 108 7.26 0.16 -0.14
CA ARG A 108 8.46 0.99 0.10
C ARG A 108 8.48 2.29 -0.69
N LEU A 109 7.73 2.37 -1.79
CA LEU A 109 7.69 3.53 -2.68
C LEU A 109 6.55 4.49 -2.35
N MET A 110 5.36 3.96 -2.04
CA MET A 110 4.12 4.71 -1.89
C MET A 110 4.22 5.88 -0.90
N PHE A 111 4.97 5.69 0.18
CA PHE A 111 5.10 6.66 1.27
C PHE A 111 6.41 7.47 1.21
N ARG A 112 6.96 7.71 0.00
CA ARG A 112 8.22 8.44 -0.23
C ARG A 112 8.02 9.60 -1.21
N PRO A 113 7.36 10.70 -0.79
CA PRO A 113 7.05 11.83 -1.67
C PRO A 113 8.28 12.46 -2.31
N GLU A 114 9.46 12.37 -1.68
CA GLU A 114 10.73 12.84 -2.22
C GLU A 114 11.16 12.09 -3.49
N LEU A 115 10.61 10.89 -3.73
CA LEU A 115 10.93 10.07 -4.91
C LEU A 115 9.95 10.25 -6.06
N SER A 116 8.71 10.67 -5.77
CA SER A 116 7.62 10.74 -6.74
C SER A 116 7.21 12.15 -7.13
N GLN A 117 7.74 13.22 -6.51
CA GLN A 117 7.41 14.63 -6.84
C GLN A 117 5.88 14.85 -6.92
N PRO A 118 5.12 14.60 -5.84
CA PRO A 118 3.66 14.59 -5.84
C PRO A 118 3.04 15.88 -6.42
N GLU A 119 3.72 17.02 -6.29
CA GLU A 119 3.31 18.30 -6.87
C GLU A 119 3.23 18.30 -8.40
N LYS A 120 3.95 17.39 -9.07
CA LYS A 120 3.91 17.18 -10.53
C LYS A 120 3.08 15.97 -10.94
N HIS A 121 2.65 15.17 -9.97
CA HIS A 121 2.00 13.88 -10.19
C HIS A 121 0.76 13.74 -9.28
N PRO A 122 -0.30 14.52 -9.55
CA PRO A 122 -1.50 14.55 -8.72
C PRO A 122 -2.24 13.21 -8.67
N ASP A 123 -2.11 12.36 -9.69
CA ASP A 123 -2.73 11.03 -9.73
C ASP A 123 -2.28 10.14 -8.57
N ALA A 124 -1.00 10.23 -8.18
CA ALA A 124 -0.48 9.47 -7.06
C ALA A 124 -1.07 9.94 -5.73
N VAL A 125 -1.31 11.24 -5.58
CA VAL A 125 -1.96 11.84 -4.40
C VAL A 125 -3.42 11.38 -4.35
N ALA A 126 -4.15 11.50 -5.46
CA ALA A 126 -5.55 11.09 -5.56
C ALA A 126 -5.73 9.59 -5.27
N ALA A 127 -4.82 8.73 -5.75
CA ALA A 127 -4.85 7.30 -5.44
C ALA A 127 -4.58 7.04 -3.95
N GLY A 128 -3.64 7.77 -3.33
CA GLY A 128 -3.39 7.71 -1.90
C GLY A 128 -4.60 8.11 -1.06
N ASP A 129 -5.24 9.22 -1.43
CA ASP A 129 -6.46 9.71 -0.79
C ASP A 129 -7.61 8.71 -0.94
N ALA A 130 -7.75 8.07 -2.11
CA ALA A 130 -8.75 7.02 -2.33
C ALA A 130 -8.50 5.78 -1.45
N ALA A 131 -7.25 5.37 -1.26
CA ALA A 131 -6.92 4.27 -0.34
C ALA A 131 -7.24 4.65 1.12
N PHE A 132 -6.93 5.89 1.53
CA PHE A 132 -7.26 6.39 2.87
C PHE A 132 -8.77 6.51 3.10
N ALA A 133 -9.54 6.91 2.07
CA ALA A 133 -10.99 7.03 2.16
C ALA A 133 -11.66 5.71 2.56
N VAL A 134 -11.13 4.55 2.15
CA VAL A 134 -11.66 3.24 2.58
C VAL A 134 -11.58 3.06 4.11
N LEU A 135 -10.49 3.51 4.73
CA LEU A 135 -10.33 3.51 6.18
C LEU A 135 -11.25 4.56 6.83
N ALA A 136 -11.32 5.77 6.28
CA ALA A 136 -12.16 6.84 6.80
C ALA A 136 -13.64 6.43 6.80
N ASP A 137 -14.12 5.77 5.74
CA ASP A 137 -15.48 5.25 5.67
C ASP A 137 -15.75 4.17 6.72
N ALA A 138 -14.80 3.26 6.97
CA ALA A 138 -14.92 2.25 8.02
C ALA A 138 -14.98 2.87 9.43
N ILE A 139 -14.22 3.95 9.68
CA ILE A 139 -14.35 4.74 10.91
C ILE A 139 -15.75 5.38 10.98
N GLY A 140 -16.25 5.90 9.86
CA GLY A 140 -17.60 6.44 9.74
C GLY A 140 -18.69 5.42 10.12
N ASP A 141 -18.56 4.16 9.68
CA ASP A 141 -19.47 3.08 10.06
C ASP A 141 -19.46 2.82 11.57
N CYS A 142 -18.27 2.83 12.19
CA CYS A 142 -18.14 2.69 13.65
C CYS A 142 -18.79 3.86 14.41
N VAL A 143 -18.63 5.09 13.92
CA VAL A 143 -19.27 6.27 14.50
C VAL A 143 -20.80 6.17 14.37
N ALA A 144 -21.31 5.79 13.20
CA ALA A 144 -22.74 5.62 12.96
C ALA A 144 -23.35 4.54 13.85
N ALA A 145 -22.57 3.50 14.18
CA ALA A 145 -22.96 2.44 15.11
C ALA A 145 -22.79 2.82 16.60
N GLY A 146 -22.31 4.03 16.92
CA GLY A 146 -22.06 4.48 18.30
C GLY A 146 -20.88 3.79 18.98
N LEU A 147 -20.01 3.12 18.21
CA LEU A 147 -18.83 2.40 18.71
C LEU A 147 -17.61 3.31 18.86
N LEU A 148 -17.57 4.42 18.11
CA LEU A 148 -16.52 5.42 18.17
C LEU A 148 -17.11 6.84 18.30
N PRO A 149 -16.40 7.76 18.98
CA PRO A 149 -16.85 9.13 19.15
C PRO A 149 -16.74 9.93 17.84
N ALA A 150 -17.84 10.55 17.42
CA ALA A 150 -17.93 11.32 16.17
C ALA A 150 -16.95 12.51 16.12
N ASP A 151 -16.71 13.19 17.25
CA ASP A 151 -15.82 14.35 17.33
C ASP A 151 -14.33 14.00 17.22
N LYS A 152 -13.98 12.71 17.15
CA LYS A 152 -12.61 12.21 16.99
C LYS A 152 -12.37 11.44 15.69
N ALA A 153 -13.35 11.34 14.79
CA ALA A 153 -13.28 10.48 13.61
C ALA A 153 -11.97 10.65 12.80
N ASP A 154 -11.60 11.90 12.48
CA ASP A 154 -10.37 12.19 11.72
C ASP A 154 -9.10 11.75 12.46
N ILE A 155 -9.03 12.04 13.76
CA ILE A 155 -7.89 11.66 14.61
C ILE A 155 -7.80 10.14 14.75
N LEU A 156 -8.94 9.46 14.86
CA LEU A 156 -9.00 8.00 14.90
C LEU A 156 -8.54 7.39 13.57
N GLY A 157 -8.88 8.00 12.43
CA GLY A 157 -8.37 7.60 11.12
C GLY A 157 -6.84 7.65 11.05
N ILE A 158 -6.22 8.75 11.48
CA ILE A 158 -4.76 8.88 11.55
C ILE A 158 -4.15 7.89 12.55
N THR A 159 -4.80 7.70 13.71
CA THR A 159 -4.34 6.77 14.74
C THR A 159 -4.31 5.33 14.21
N TRP A 160 -5.39 4.91 13.54
CA TRP A 160 -5.50 3.57 12.99
C TRP A 160 -4.52 3.34 11.85
N TRP A 161 -4.36 4.34 10.97
CA TRP A 161 -3.34 4.29 9.92
C TRP A 161 -1.94 4.19 10.53
N GLY A 162 -1.64 4.93 11.60
CA GLY A 162 -0.37 4.84 12.32
C GLY A 162 -0.09 3.45 12.88
N ILE A 163 -1.12 2.77 13.43
CA ILE A 163 -0.99 1.39 13.91
C ILE A 163 -0.67 0.44 12.76
N GLY A 164 -1.46 0.47 11.68
CA GLY A 164 -1.24 -0.39 10.51
C GLY A 164 0.12 -0.14 9.84
N HIS A 165 0.50 1.12 9.68
CA HIS A 165 1.79 1.50 9.11
C HIS A 165 2.97 1.10 10.00
N GLY A 166 2.84 1.25 11.32
CA GLY A 166 3.84 0.81 12.29
C GLY A 166 4.06 -0.69 12.25
N LEU A 167 2.98 -1.48 12.26
CA LEU A 167 3.04 -2.95 12.17
C LEU A 167 3.64 -3.40 10.83
N ALA A 168 3.22 -2.80 9.71
CA ALA A 168 3.77 -3.07 8.39
C ALA A 168 5.28 -2.79 8.31
N SER A 169 5.73 -1.67 8.88
CA SER A 169 7.14 -1.30 8.92
C SER A 169 7.95 -2.27 9.78
N LEU A 170 7.46 -2.59 10.99
CA LEU A 170 8.07 -3.57 11.87
C LEU A 170 8.17 -4.96 11.22
N TRP A 171 7.18 -5.33 10.39
CA TRP A 171 7.24 -6.57 9.63
C TRP A 171 8.35 -6.50 8.59
N LEU A 172 8.35 -5.47 7.74
CA LEU A 172 9.34 -5.31 6.66
C LEU A 172 10.79 -5.27 7.18
N ASP A 173 10.99 -4.77 8.39
CA ASP A 173 12.30 -4.70 9.06
C ASP A 173 12.66 -5.98 9.84
N GLY A 174 11.84 -7.04 9.72
CA GLY A 174 12.01 -8.33 10.42
C GLY A 174 11.82 -8.26 11.94
N GLN A 175 11.42 -7.10 12.48
CA GLN A 175 11.23 -6.92 13.92
C GLN A 175 10.01 -7.66 14.41
N LEU A 176 8.92 -7.64 13.64
CA LEU A 176 7.68 -8.27 14.07
C LEU A 176 7.82 -9.80 14.14
N GLU A 177 8.51 -10.41 13.18
CA GLU A 177 8.85 -11.84 13.16
C GLU A 177 9.74 -12.23 14.35
N LYS A 178 10.77 -11.42 14.61
CA LYS A 178 11.62 -11.60 15.78
C LYS A 178 10.81 -11.54 17.09
N ARG A 179 9.90 -10.59 17.23
CA ARG A 179 9.05 -10.45 18.43
C ARG A 179 8.04 -11.58 18.56
N SER A 180 7.43 -12.03 17.46
CA SER A 180 6.47 -13.14 17.51
C SER A 180 7.15 -14.44 17.96
N THR A 181 8.35 -14.74 17.45
CA THR A 181 9.13 -15.91 17.92
C THR A 181 9.45 -15.82 19.41
N GLN A 182 9.83 -14.64 19.93
CA GLN A 182 10.10 -14.43 21.35
C GLN A 182 8.87 -14.67 22.24
N LEU A 183 7.67 -14.42 21.71
CA LEU A 183 6.40 -14.59 22.41
C LEU A 183 5.78 -15.99 22.18
N GLY A 184 6.43 -16.86 21.41
CA GLY A 184 5.91 -18.20 21.12
C GLY A 184 4.71 -18.22 20.16
N THR A 185 4.61 -17.25 19.25
CA THR A 185 3.52 -17.08 18.28
C THR A 185 4.05 -16.75 16.88
N THR A 186 3.16 -16.59 15.91
CA THR A 186 3.49 -16.15 14.55
C THR A 186 3.26 -14.65 14.37
N ALA A 187 3.92 -14.03 13.38
CA ALA A 187 3.74 -12.61 13.11
C ALA A 187 2.27 -12.24 12.73
N PRO A 188 1.52 -13.05 11.94
CA PRO A 188 0.09 -12.80 11.74
C PRO A 188 -0.72 -12.79 13.04
N GLU A 189 -0.54 -13.80 13.88
CA GLU A 189 -1.24 -13.89 15.18
C GLU A 189 -0.88 -12.73 16.10
N LEU A 190 0.39 -12.28 16.10
CA LEU A 190 0.81 -11.12 16.87
C LEU A 190 0.12 -9.83 16.39
N VAL A 191 -0.11 -9.66 15.07
CA VAL A 191 -0.90 -8.54 14.55
C VAL A 191 -2.32 -8.58 15.09
N GLU A 192 -2.98 -9.74 15.03
CA GLU A 192 -4.34 -9.91 15.55
C GLU A 192 -4.42 -9.64 17.06
N GLU A 193 -3.42 -10.08 17.83
CA GLU A 193 -3.34 -9.81 19.27
C GLU A 193 -3.18 -8.32 19.59
N VAL A 194 -2.32 -7.62 18.84
CA VAL A 194 -2.15 -6.16 18.96
C VAL A 194 -3.47 -5.44 18.67
N LEU A 195 -4.18 -5.85 17.62
CA LEU A 195 -5.47 -5.24 17.27
C LEU A 195 -6.54 -5.51 18.33
N ARG A 196 -6.61 -6.72 18.87
CA ARG A 196 -7.52 -7.05 19.98
C ARG A 196 -7.22 -6.20 21.21
N THR A 197 -5.93 -6.02 21.52
CA THR A 197 -5.47 -5.17 22.62
C THR A 197 -5.88 -3.72 22.42
N VAL A 198 -5.65 -3.15 21.23
CA VAL A 198 -6.07 -1.78 20.90
C VAL A 198 -7.59 -1.61 21.04
N SER A 199 -8.37 -2.51 20.45
CA SER A 199 -9.84 -2.45 20.52
C SER A 199 -10.37 -2.52 21.96
N SER A 200 -9.69 -3.25 22.86
CA SER A 200 -10.06 -3.31 24.28
C SER A 200 -9.94 -1.97 25.01
N PHE A 201 -9.05 -1.07 24.57
CA PHE A 201 -8.94 0.28 25.13
C PHE A 201 -10.01 1.24 24.59
N LEU A 202 -10.66 0.87 23.48
CA LEU A 202 -11.71 1.68 22.86
C LEU A 202 -13.11 1.30 23.33
N ALA A 203 -13.28 0.10 23.89
CA ALA A 203 -14.53 -0.26 24.55
C ALA A 203 -14.77 0.70 25.73
N PRO A 204 -15.97 1.28 25.87
CA PRO A 204 -16.28 2.07 27.05
C PRO A 204 -16.03 1.19 28.28
N GLY A 205 -15.22 1.70 29.22
CA GLY A 205 -14.99 1.02 30.48
C GLY A 205 -16.30 0.75 31.23
N PRO A 206 -16.31 -0.25 32.13
CA PRO A 206 -17.50 -0.59 32.92
C PRO A 206 -18.04 0.58 33.74
#